data_AF-A0A7J7Q4W4-F1
#
_entry.id   AF-A0A7J7Q4W4-F1
#
_cell.length_a   1.000
_cell.length_b   1.000
_cell.length_c   1.000
_cell.angle_alpha   90.00
_cell.angle_beta   90.00
_cell.angle_gamma   90.00
#
_symmetry.space_group_name_H-M   'P 1'
#
loop_
_entity.id
_entity.type
_entity.pdbx_description
1 polymer ?
#
loop_
_entity_poly.entity_id
_entity_poly.type
_entity_poly.pdbx_seq_one_letter_code
_entity_poly.pdbx_strand_id
1 'polypeptide(L)'
;MWLVQAPQFDVPAAEQQRACSQGRVVQHPVLFLMRVDPENAFHNLEAVVSVFAALATLQLKPQHYLGGLEVVIADDRLPGYFSAVWQRLSHPHRLRVLREQPFPDGTCFATALLAPYTAHTQSLLTYKAGTADEVLCESAVLHATSLWLRHLFRDLLPTRLHPTASTHTSDTIRSTTGSTSEVSQQGTTSSSSDSEADSDSSSGMSSSEGISGPRSWRSSWYRYGAAAAADLAPLQPSPTQSPLQLQQLRLLWLSRSRYERQHEHQLSAWQRARQVPASEQAQLLLELQRAVLRWNEQTCLPGQPTNCSSRTVAFSLQVAELSELPFYPDQISLLMRTGVLMGVHGAGLANQVFMKPRLGAVVEALPGVAQHGEQLSLPQPCPHAGPPLLQRAQ
;
A
#
# COMPACT_ATOMS: atom_id res chain seq x y z
N MET A 1 1.81 3.88 22.69
CA MET A 1 2.63 2.72 22.27
C MET A 1 3.50 2.33 23.44
N TRP A 2 3.09 1.33 24.20
CA TRP A 2 3.91 0.78 25.27
C TRP A 2 4.84 -0.22 24.59
N LEU A 3 6.08 0.20 24.34
CA LEU A 3 7.17 -0.75 24.17
C LEU A 3 7.37 -1.40 25.53
N VAL A 4 6.64 -2.48 25.75
CA VAL A 4 7.04 -3.43 26.77
C VAL A 4 8.31 -4.08 26.18
N GLN A 5 9.49 -3.49 26.41
CA GLN A 5 10.56 -4.36 26.92
C GLN A 5 9.86 -5.13 28.02
N ALA A 6 9.98 -6.45 28.07
CA ALA A 6 9.33 -7.19 29.13
C ALA A 6 10.31 -7.33 30.31
N PRO A 7 10.65 -6.28 31.09
CA PRO A 7 11.45 -6.46 32.28
C PRO A 7 10.68 -7.25 33.35
N GLN A 8 9.39 -7.53 33.12
CA GLN A 8 8.57 -8.37 33.99
C GLN A 8 8.76 -9.87 33.74
N PHE A 9 9.49 -10.26 32.68
CA PHE A 9 9.96 -11.64 32.48
C PHE A 9 11.49 -11.63 32.46
N ASP A 10 12.12 -11.18 33.54
CA ASP A 10 13.54 -11.42 33.80
C ASP A 10 13.76 -12.92 34.04
N VAL A 11 13.70 -13.71 32.97
CA VAL A 11 14.17 -15.09 32.98
C VAL A 11 15.69 -15.01 33.07
N PRO A 12 16.33 -15.58 34.11
CA PRO A 12 17.79 -15.55 34.24
C PRO A 12 18.45 -16.07 32.95
N ALA A 13 19.49 -15.37 32.47
CA ALA A 13 20.17 -15.73 31.22
C ALA A 13 20.61 -17.20 31.17
N ALA A 14 20.98 -17.79 32.32
CA ALA A 14 21.34 -19.20 32.41
C ALA A 14 20.14 -20.15 32.18
N GLU A 15 18.95 -19.78 32.63
CA GLU A 15 17.72 -20.54 32.41
C GLU A 15 17.27 -20.41 30.95
N GLN A 16 17.30 -19.20 30.40
CA GLN A 16 17.04 -18.96 28.98
C GLN A 16 18.01 -19.76 28.10
N GLN A 17 19.30 -19.73 28.42
CA GLN A 17 20.31 -20.45 27.67
C GLN A 17 20.17 -21.97 27.81
N ARG A 18 19.75 -22.48 28.98
CA ARG A 18 19.44 -23.90 29.18
C ARG A 18 18.21 -24.34 28.39
N ALA A 19 17.15 -23.54 28.38
CA ALA A 19 15.95 -23.81 27.60
C ALA A 19 16.25 -23.79 26.09
N CYS A 20 17.06 -22.83 25.65
CA CYS A 20 17.37 -22.64 24.24
C CYS A 20 18.54 -23.49 23.70
N SER A 21 19.36 -24.09 24.57
CA SER A 21 20.47 -24.96 24.13
C SER A 21 20.00 -26.33 23.63
N GLN A 22 18.83 -26.78 24.10
CA GLN A 22 18.20 -28.02 23.65
C GLN A 22 17.17 -27.78 22.54
N GLY A 23 16.71 -26.54 22.39
CA GLY A 23 15.66 -26.14 21.48
C GLY A 23 16.16 -25.65 20.11
N ARG A 24 15.22 -25.53 19.16
CA ARG A 24 15.48 -24.85 17.89
C ARG A 24 15.46 -23.35 18.11
N VAL A 25 16.57 -22.67 17.82
CA VAL A 25 16.63 -21.20 17.86
C VAL A 25 16.31 -20.62 16.49
N VAL A 26 15.24 -19.82 16.41
CA VAL A 26 14.91 -18.99 15.25
C VAL A 26 15.80 -17.75 15.28
N GLN A 27 16.70 -17.66 14.30
CA GLN A 27 17.75 -16.64 14.26
C GLN A 27 17.28 -15.29 13.70
N HIS A 28 16.28 -15.30 12.81
CA HIS A 28 15.72 -14.07 12.26
C HIS A 28 14.67 -13.46 13.20
N PRO A 29 14.42 -12.14 13.10
CA PRO A 29 13.37 -11.48 13.87
C PRO A 29 11.98 -12.05 13.55
N VAL A 30 11.17 -12.26 14.59
CA VAL A 30 9.80 -12.75 14.48
C VAL A 30 8.84 -11.71 15.07
N LEU A 31 7.93 -11.19 14.25
CA LEU A 31 6.86 -10.28 14.64
C LEU A 31 5.58 -11.05 14.94
N PHE A 32 5.18 -11.11 16.19
CA PHE A 32 3.89 -11.60 16.63
C PHE A 32 2.85 -10.48 16.50
N LEU A 33 1.91 -10.69 15.58
CA LEU A 33 0.80 -9.80 15.27
C LEU A 33 -0.47 -10.31 15.95
N MET A 34 -1.09 -9.46 16.77
CA MET A 34 -2.43 -9.70 17.30
C MET A 34 -3.42 -8.69 16.70
N ARG A 35 -4.46 -9.17 16.03
CA ARG A 35 -5.51 -8.35 15.43
C ARG A 35 -6.78 -8.45 16.27
N VAL A 36 -7.56 -7.36 16.31
CA VAL A 36 -8.82 -7.32 17.05
C VAL A 36 -10.03 -7.66 16.22
N ASP A 37 -10.03 -7.26 14.97
CA ASP A 37 -11.15 -7.53 14.08
C ASP A 37 -10.61 -7.69 12.66
N PRO A 38 -10.18 -8.90 12.28
CA PRO A 38 -9.62 -9.15 10.96
C PRO A 38 -10.64 -8.97 9.84
N GLU A 39 -11.94 -8.93 10.15
CA GLU A 39 -13.04 -8.69 9.21
C GLU A 39 -13.39 -7.21 9.07
N ASN A 40 -12.70 -6.32 9.77
CA ASN A 40 -12.88 -4.89 9.65
C ASN A 40 -11.61 -4.24 9.09
N ALA A 41 -11.67 -3.76 7.85
CA ALA A 41 -10.52 -3.14 7.20
C ALA A 41 -9.98 -1.93 7.96
N PHE A 42 -10.82 -1.21 8.71
CA PHE A 42 -10.38 -0.11 9.56
C PHE A 42 -9.44 -0.59 10.67
N HIS A 43 -9.85 -1.63 11.42
CA HIS A 43 -9.03 -2.19 12.49
C HIS A 43 -7.77 -2.89 11.98
N ASN A 44 -7.82 -3.50 10.79
CA ASN A 44 -6.60 -4.02 10.18
C ASN A 44 -5.64 -2.89 9.76
N LEU A 45 -6.14 -1.74 9.31
CA LEU A 45 -5.26 -0.59 9.02
C LEU A 45 -4.63 -0.03 10.30
N GLU A 46 -5.38 0.06 11.40
CA GLU A 46 -4.83 0.44 12.70
C GLU A 46 -3.69 -0.51 13.11
N ALA A 47 -3.84 -1.82 12.85
CA ALA A 47 -2.77 -2.79 13.06
C ALA A 47 -1.56 -2.53 12.14
N VAL A 48 -1.76 -2.21 10.86
CA VAL A 48 -0.70 -1.85 9.91
C VAL A 48 0.08 -0.62 10.37
N VAL A 49 -0.62 0.44 10.77
CA VAL A 49 0.01 1.68 11.26
C VAL A 49 0.74 1.44 12.58
N SER A 50 0.16 0.63 13.47
CA SER A 50 0.79 0.25 14.74
C SER A 50 2.07 -0.55 14.52
N VAL A 51 2.05 -1.53 13.61
CA VAL A 51 3.24 -2.30 13.22
C VAL A 51 4.31 -1.40 12.62
N PHE A 52 3.92 -0.50 11.72
CA PHE A 52 4.85 0.48 11.15
C PHE A 52 5.52 1.32 12.25
N ALA A 53 4.73 1.90 13.15
CA ALA A 53 5.23 2.72 14.24
C ALA A 53 6.13 1.92 15.19
N ALA A 54 5.77 0.68 15.51
CA ALA A 54 6.57 -0.20 16.35
C ALA A 54 7.93 -0.51 15.71
N LEU A 55 7.95 -0.92 14.44
CA LEU A 55 9.18 -1.19 13.69
C LEU A 55 10.07 0.05 13.57
N ALA A 56 9.49 1.23 13.34
CA ALA A 56 10.21 2.49 13.30
C ALA A 56 10.83 2.87 14.65
N THR A 57 10.12 2.59 15.75
CA THR A 57 10.55 2.96 17.11
C THR A 57 11.58 2.01 17.70
N LEU A 58 11.50 0.71 17.37
CA LEU A 58 12.42 -0.30 17.87
C LEU A 58 13.88 -0.09 17.45
N GLN A 59 14.12 0.71 16.40
CA GLN A 59 15.46 1.04 15.90
C GLN A 59 16.41 -0.17 15.80
N LEU A 60 15.88 -1.35 15.45
CA LEU A 60 16.69 -2.56 15.38
C LEU A 60 17.86 -2.37 14.41
N LYS A 61 19.04 -2.84 14.84
CA LYS A 61 20.27 -2.66 14.09
C LYS A 61 20.14 -3.18 12.66
N PRO A 62 20.76 -2.50 11.68
CA PRO A 62 20.89 -2.94 10.30
C PRO A 62 21.59 -4.28 10.04
N GLN A 63 21.82 -5.13 11.03
CA GLN A 63 22.16 -6.55 10.83
C GLN A 63 20.99 -7.50 11.11
N HIS A 64 20.12 -7.21 12.09
CA HIS A 64 19.11 -8.17 12.59
C HIS A 64 18.10 -8.60 11.54
N TYR A 65 17.65 -7.66 10.72
CA TYR A 65 16.80 -7.94 9.58
C TYR A 65 17.48 -8.41 8.26
N LEU A 66 18.77 -8.80 8.25
CA LEU A 66 19.42 -9.21 6.99
C LEU A 66 18.75 -10.48 6.44
N GLY A 67 18.25 -11.35 7.32
CA GLY A 67 17.46 -12.52 6.95
C GLY A 67 16.01 -12.21 6.57
N GLY A 68 15.55 -10.97 6.73
CA GLY A 68 14.14 -10.58 6.66
C GLY A 68 13.46 -10.56 8.03
N LEU A 69 12.14 -10.49 8.03
CA LEU A 69 11.27 -10.48 9.21
C LEU A 69 10.24 -11.59 9.00
N GLU A 70 10.06 -12.52 9.93
CA GLU A 70 8.92 -13.46 9.88
C GLU A 70 7.72 -12.81 10.58
N VAL A 71 6.57 -12.76 9.92
CA VAL A 71 5.32 -12.30 10.55
C VAL A 71 4.51 -13.51 10.98
N VAL A 72 4.06 -13.50 12.23
CA VAL A 72 3.25 -14.55 12.84
C VAL A 72 1.93 -13.95 13.30
N ILE A 73 0.83 -14.39 12.72
CA ILE A 73 -0.52 -14.07 13.20
C ILE A 73 -0.80 -14.94 14.42
N ALA A 74 -0.92 -14.33 15.59
CA ALA A 74 -0.98 -14.99 16.90
C ALA A 74 -2.32 -14.80 17.64
N ASP A 75 -3.38 -14.43 16.91
CA ASP A 75 -4.71 -14.14 17.46
C ASP A 75 -5.75 -15.26 17.25
N ASP A 76 -5.34 -16.40 16.68
CA ASP A 76 -6.20 -17.55 16.34
C ASP A 76 -7.36 -17.27 15.37
N ARG A 77 -7.35 -16.09 14.72
CA ARG A 77 -8.40 -15.69 13.77
C ARG A 77 -8.00 -15.96 12.33
N LEU A 78 -9.01 -16.07 11.46
CA LEU A 78 -8.82 -16.26 10.03
C LEU A 78 -7.98 -15.12 9.41
N PRO A 79 -7.29 -15.37 8.29
CA PRO A 79 -6.69 -14.31 7.49
C PRO A 79 -7.73 -13.23 7.17
N GLY A 80 -7.40 -11.99 7.49
CA GLY A 80 -8.29 -10.85 7.34
C GLY A 80 -7.92 -9.96 6.17
N TYR A 81 -8.44 -8.73 6.19
CA TYR A 81 -7.95 -7.67 5.31
C TYR A 81 -6.43 -7.49 5.45
N PHE A 82 -5.79 -6.98 4.39
CA PHE A 82 -4.35 -6.72 4.34
C PHE A 82 -3.45 -7.96 4.54
N SER A 83 -3.95 -9.18 4.36
CA SER A 83 -3.12 -10.40 4.40
C SER A 83 -1.90 -10.34 3.48
N ALA A 84 -2.03 -9.73 2.29
CA ALA A 84 -0.89 -9.54 1.40
C ALA A 84 0.15 -8.54 1.92
N VAL A 85 -0.24 -7.57 2.77
CA VAL A 85 0.71 -6.70 3.49
C VAL A 85 1.57 -7.55 4.41
N TRP A 86 0.94 -8.38 5.22
CA TRP A 86 1.63 -9.27 6.16
C TRP A 86 2.51 -10.29 5.45
N GLN A 87 2.03 -10.86 4.34
CA GLN A 87 2.79 -11.80 3.53
C GLN A 87 4.04 -11.16 2.93
N ARG A 88 3.94 -9.94 2.39
CA ARG A 88 5.10 -9.23 1.84
C ARG A 88 6.06 -8.77 2.91
N LEU A 89 5.54 -8.29 4.03
CA LEU A 89 6.36 -7.93 5.18
C LEU A 89 7.12 -9.15 5.73
N SER A 90 6.52 -10.33 5.64
CA SER A 90 7.13 -11.59 6.09
C SER A 90 8.26 -12.10 5.18
N HIS A 91 8.42 -11.56 3.96
CA HIS A 91 9.40 -12.08 3.00
C HIS A 91 10.85 -11.88 3.48
N PRO A 92 11.75 -12.87 3.35
CA PRO A 92 11.63 -14.12 2.58
C PRO A 92 10.96 -15.28 3.32
N HIS A 93 10.57 -15.10 4.58
CA HIS A 93 9.88 -16.12 5.36
C HIS A 93 8.40 -16.20 4.95
N ARG A 94 7.79 -17.36 5.21
CA ARG A 94 6.35 -17.54 5.01
C ARG A 94 5.60 -16.83 6.14
N LEU A 95 4.54 -16.10 5.80
CA LEU A 95 3.56 -15.64 6.78
C LEU A 95 3.01 -16.86 7.52
N ARG A 96 3.18 -16.88 8.85
CA ARG A 96 2.73 -17.98 9.69
C ARG A 96 1.43 -17.60 10.39
N VAL A 97 0.43 -18.48 10.33
CA VAL A 97 -0.74 -18.42 11.20
C VAL A 97 -0.49 -19.40 12.33
N LEU A 98 -0.32 -18.91 13.56
CA LEU A 98 0.20 -19.71 14.67
C LEU A 98 -0.70 -20.92 14.96
N ARG A 99 -2.02 -20.75 14.86
CA ARG A 99 -3.02 -21.81 15.00
C ARG A 99 -2.83 -22.98 14.03
N GLU A 100 -2.45 -22.68 12.78
CA GLU A 100 -2.33 -23.67 11.71
C GLU A 100 -0.93 -24.28 11.65
N GLN A 101 0.07 -23.48 11.98
CA GLN A 101 1.48 -23.82 11.86
C GLN A 101 2.19 -23.41 13.16
N PRO A 102 1.93 -24.10 14.29
CA PRO A 102 2.60 -23.81 15.54
C PRO A 102 4.11 -24.02 15.41
N PHE A 103 4.88 -23.30 16.20
CA PHE A 103 6.30 -23.63 16.36
C PHE A 103 6.43 -24.92 17.17
N PRO A 104 7.43 -25.78 16.88
CA PRO A 104 7.71 -26.94 17.72
C PRO A 104 7.95 -26.54 19.18
N ASP A 105 7.61 -27.43 20.11
CA ASP A 105 7.88 -27.24 21.53
C ASP A 105 9.37 -26.95 21.78
N GLY A 106 9.65 -26.03 22.70
CA GLY A 106 11.02 -25.59 23.00
C GLY A 106 11.64 -24.68 21.92
N THR A 107 10.88 -24.15 20.97
CA THR A 107 11.40 -23.14 20.03
C THR A 107 11.74 -21.85 20.76
N CYS A 108 12.96 -21.37 20.56
CA CYS A 108 13.43 -20.08 21.05
C CYS A 108 13.57 -19.07 19.93
N PHE A 109 13.45 -17.78 20.25
CA PHE A 109 13.58 -16.69 19.28
C PHE A 109 14.74 -15.79 19.67
N ALA A 110 15.70 -15.60 18.75
CA ALA A 110 16.79 -14.64 18.96
C ALA A 110 16.27 -13.20 19.03
N THR A 111 15.15 -12.91 18.36
CA THR A 111 14.44 -11.65 18.46
C THR A 111 12.94 -11.90 18.26
N ALA A 112 12.15 -11.69 19.31
CA ALA A 112 10.69 -11.71 19.26
C ALA A 112 10.18 -10.29 19.45
N LEU A 113 9.37 -9.82 18.50
CA LEU A 113 8.69 -8.54 18.54
C LEU A 113 7.21 -8.81 18.75
N LEU A 114 6.61 -8.16 19.72
CA LEU A 114 5.16 -8.12 19.85
C LEU A 114 4.69 -6.78 19.27
N ALA A 115 3.76 -6.81 18.32
CA ALA A 115 2.96 -5.64 17.99
C ALA A 115 1.68 -5.75 18.83
N PRO A 116 1.68 -5.25 20.08
CA PRO A 116 0.49 -5.30 20.91
C PRO A 116 -0.57 -4.41 20.26
N TYR A 117 -1.78 -4.92 20.26
CA TYR A 117 -2.93 -4.11 19.95
C TYR A 117 -3.10 -3.02 21.03
N THR A 118 -3.27 -1.76 20.61
CA THR A 118 -3.83 -0.70 21.44
C THR A 118 -5.32 -0.63 21.15
N ALA A 119 -6.17 -0.74 22.19
CA ALA A 119 -7.62 -0.64 22.08
C ALA A 119 -8.10 0.61 21.33
N HIS A 120 -9.36 0.58 20.87
CA HIS A 120 -10.17 1.59 20.13
C HIS A 120 -10.00 3.07 20.52
N THR A 121 -9.17 3.38 21.52
CA THR A 121 -8.75 4.69 21.98
C THR A 121 -7.70 5.37 21.10
N GLN A 122 -7.09 4.68 20.13
CA GLN A 122 -6.10 5.26 19.22
C GLN A 122 -6.56 5.21 17.77
N SER A 123 -7.77 5.67 17.49
CA SER A 123 -8.10 5.89 16.10
C SER A 123 -7.20 6.99 15.54
N LEU A 124 -6.11 6.57 14.90
CA LEU A 124 -5.21 7.45 14.18
C LEU A 124 -5.93 8.10 12.98
N LEU A 125 -7.11 7.59 12.63
CA LEU A 125 -7.92 7.97 11.49
C LEU A 125 -9.19 8.74 11.87
N THR A 126 -9.69 8.61 13.10
CA THR A 126 -10.81 9.41 13.60
C THR A 126 -10.36 10.25 14.79
N TYR A 127 -10.18 11.54 14.53
CA TYR A 127 -10.25 12.52 15.60
C TYR A 127 -11.64 12.42 16.23
N LYS A 128 -11.70 12.51 17.56
CA LYS A 128 -12.88 12.33 18.42
C LYS A 128 -14.17 12.73 17.68
N ALA A 129 -14.89 11.72 17.19
CA ALA A 129 -16.11 11.88 16.40
C ALA A 129 -17.15 12.66 17.22
N GLY A 130 -17.25 13.97 16.99
CA GLY A 130 -18.19 14.83 17.71
C GLY A 130 -17.85 16.30 17.68
N THR A 131 -16.57 16.69 17.66
CA THR A 131 -16.23 18.11 17.44
C THR A 131 -15.87 18.31 15.99
N ALA A 132 -16.61 19.18 15.31
CA ALA A 132 -16.39 19.54 13.92
C ALA A 132 -15.16 20.47 13.76
N ASP A 133 -14.13 20.25 14.59
CA ASP A 133 -12.91 21.02 14.54
C ASP A 133 -12.11 20.55 13.32
N GLU A 134 -11.81 21.47 12.42
CA GLU A 134 -10.92 21.20 11.28
C GLU A 134 -9.54 20.81 11.81
N VAL A 135 -9.19 19.53 11.69
CA VAL A 135 -7.83 19.08 11.95
C VAL A 135 -6.97 19.46 10.74
N LEU A 136 -6.30 20.60 10.83
CA LEU A 136 -5.41 21.10 9.78
C LEU A 136 -4.03 20.42 9.76
N CYS A 137 -3.73 19.58 10.76
CA CYS A 137 -2.44 18.93 10.90
C CYS A 137 -2.39 17.57 10.22
N GLU A 138 -1.45 17.41 9.29
CA GLU A 138 -1.12 16.11 8.68
C GLU A 138 -0.52 15.17 9.74
N SER A 139 -1.05 13.94 9.84
CA SER A 139 -0.41 12.89 10.66
C SER A 139 0.85 12.39 9.96
N ALA A 140 2.02 12.77 10.49
CA ALA A 140 3.32 12.30 9.99
C ALA A 140 3.43 10.76 10.00
N VAL A 141 2.80 10.11 10.99
CA VAL A 141 2.79 8.63 11.10
C VAL A 141 1.97 8.00 9.99
N LEU A 142 0.77 8.50 9.70
CA LEU A 142 -0.05 7.99 8.60
C LEU A 142 0.60 8.25 7.24
N HIS A 143 1.18 9.44 7.06
CA HIS A 143 1.91 9.78 5.84
C HIS A 143 3.09 8.82 5.62
N ALA A 144 3.91 8.59 6.64
CA ALA A 144 5.03 7.67 6.54
C ALA A 144 4.57 6.21 6.34
N THR A 145 3.47 5.79 6.99
CA THR A 145 2.85 4.47 6.77
C THR A 145 2.40 4.30 5.32
N SER A 146 1.77 5.32 4.72
CA SER A 146 1.38 5.31 3.31
C SER A 146 2.57 5.10 2.39
N LEU A 147 3.65 5.85 2.59
CA LEU A 147 4.86 5.71 1.79
C LEU A 147 5.51 4.33 1.95
N TRP A 148 5.54 3.82 3.18
CA TRP A 148 6.04 2.48 3.49
C TRP A 148 5.23 1.39 2.77
N LEU A 149 3.89 1.44 2.84
CA LEU A 149 3.03 0.51 2.13
C LEU A 149 3.23 0.59 0.61
N ARG A 150 3.29 1.79 0.04
CA ARG A 150 3.54 1.97 -1.40
C ARG A 150 4.87 1.38 -1.82
N HIS A 151 5.90 1.46 -0.98
CA HIS A 151 7.17 0.80 -1.23
C HIS A 151 7.06 -0.72 -1.18
N LEU A 152 6.31 -1.26 -0.21
CA LEU A 152 6.02 -2.70 -0.11
C LEU A 152 5.33 -3.23 -1.38
N PHE A 153 4.56 -2.37 -2.06
CA PHE A 153 3.86 -2.64 -3.32
C PHE A 153 4.43 -1.87 -4.53
N ARG A 154 5.74 -1.62 -4.55
CA ARG A 154 6.39 -0.80 -5.59
C ARG A 154 6.25 -1.35 -7.01
N ASP A 155 6.07 -2.66 -7.14
CA ASP A 155 5.80 -3.36 -8.40
C ASP A 155 4.46 -2.98 -9.04
N LEU A 156 3.54 -2.39 -8.27
CA LEU A 156 2.29 -1.83 -8.79
C LEU A 156 2.40 -0.35 -9.18
N LEU A 157 3.48 0.32 -8.79
CA LEU A 157 3.70 1.71 -9.19
C LEU A 157 4.09 1.72 -10.67
N PRO A 158 3.55 2.66 -11.48
CA PRO A 158 3.99 2.81 -12.85
C PRO A 158 5.51 2.94 -12.85
N THR A 159 6.19 1.97 -13.45
CA THR A 159 7.62 2.10 -13.73
C THR A 159 7.73 3.35 -14.58
N ARG A 160 8.43 4.38 -14.10
CA ARG A 160 8.86 5.43 -15.01
C ARG A 160 9.63 4.67 -16.08
N LEU A 161 9.08 4.60 -17.28
CA LEU A 161 9.85 4.19 -18.43
C LEU A 161 10.99 5.20 -18.44
N HIS A 162 12.16 4.78 -17.95
CA HIS A 162 13.36 5.56 -18.15
C HIS A 162 13.39 5.74 -19.65
N PRO A 163 13.39 6.99 -20.16
CA PRO A 163 13.56 7.20 -21.58
C PRO A 163 14.83 6.42 -21.91
N THR A 164 14.66 5.30 -22.62
CA THR A 164 15.75 4.47 -23.06
C THR A 164 16.64 5.45 -23.77
N ALA A 165 17.81 5.74 -23.19
CA ALA A 165 18.74 6.71 -23.74
C ALA A 165 18.86 6.33 -25.20
N SER A 166 18.27 7.15 -26.08
CA SER A 166 18.21 6.86 -27.50
C SER A 166 19.67 6.81 -27.87
N THR A 167 20.16 5.60 -28.03
CA THR A 167 21.52 5.36 -28.47
C THR A 167 21.45 5.85 -29.89
N HIS A 168 21.86 7.11 -30.08
CA HIS A 168 22.18 7.65 -31.39
C HIS A 168 23.33 6.77 -31.89
N THR A 169 23.00 5.61 -32.45
CA THR A 169 23.83 4.94 -33.40
C THR A 169 23.89 5.88 -34.59
N SER A 170 24.94 6.69 -34.62
CA SER A 170 25.38 7.34 -35.85
C SER A 170 25.58 6.23 -36.87
N ASP A 171 24.62 6.09 -37.79
CA ASP A 171 24.73 5.25 -38.97
C ASP A 171 25.97 5.66 -39.75
N THR A 172 27.06 4.93 -39.53
CA THR A 172 28.17 4.91 -40.47
C THR A 172 27.78 3.91 -41.55
N ILE A 173 27.28 4.45 -42.67
CA ILE A 173 27.04 3.72 -43.91
C ILE A 173 28.36 3.03 -44.31
N ARG A 174 28.45 1.72 -44.13
CA ARG A 174 29.49 0.90 -44.76
C ARG A 174 28.83 -0.06 -45.73
N SER A 175 28.86 0.34 -46.99
CA SER A 175 28.61 -0.52 -48.14
C SER A 175 29.53 -1.73 -48.07
N THR A 176 28.94 -2.93 -47.99
CA THR A 176 29.67 -4.16 -48.27
C THR A 176 28.81 -5.01 -49.18
N THR A 177 29.29 -5.10 -50.41
CA THR A 177 28.83 -5.94 -51.51
C THR A 177 29.02 -7.43 -51.19
N GLY A 178 27.96 -8.20 -51.43
CA GLY A 178 27.98 -9.52 -52.08
C GLY A 178 28.74 -10.68 -51.41
N SER A 179 28.01 -11.73 -51.07
CA SER A 179 28.26 -13.06 -51.65
C SER A 179 27.13 -14.02 -51.26
N THR A 180 26.42 -14.47 -52.29
CA THR A 180 25.49 -15.59 -52.36
C THR A 180 26.17 -16.92 -52.04
N SER A 181 25.49 -17.82 -51.34
CA SER A 181 25.62 -19.27 -51.54
C SER A 181 24.35 -19.97 -51.04
N GLU A 182 23.57 -20.44 -52.01
CA GLU A 182 22.55 -21.47 -51.90
C GLU A 182 23.19 -22.81 -51.54
N VAL A 183 22.58 -23.62 -50.66
CA VAL A 183 22.52 -25.08 -50.85
C VAL A 183 21.22 -25.63 -50.22
N SER A 184 20.32 -26.03 -51.12
CA SER A 184 19.42 -27.19 -51.13
C SER A 184 19.05 -27.94 -49.85
N GLN A 185 17.74 -27.98 -49.61
CA GLN A 185 17.03 -29.02 -48.86
C GLN A 185 16.64 -30.20 -49.78
N GLN A 186 17.02 -31.42 -49.39
CA GLN A 186 16.42 -32.72 -49.68
C GLN A 186 16.86 -33.60 -48.49
N GLY A 187 16.08 -34.42 -47.80
CA GLY A 187 14.81 -35.09 -48.05
C GLY A 187 14.91 -36.46 -47.33
N THR A 188 13.76 -37.09 -47.04
CA THR A 188 13.55 -38.53 -46.73
C THR A 188 13.57 -39.04 -45.27
N THR A 189 12.33 -39.31 -44.80
CA THR A 189 11.75 -40.59 -44.32
C THR A 189 12.26 -41.35 -43.07
N SER A 190 11.32 -41.48 -42.13
CA SER A 190 10.77 -42.71 -41.51
C SER A 190 11.57 -43.58 -40.51
N SER A 191 10.85 -43.83 -39.40
CA SER A 191 10.58 -45.09 -38.69
C SER A 191 11.49 -45.61 -37.57
N SER A 192 10.76 -45.98 -36.49
CA SER A 192 10.90 -47.12 -35.58
C SER A 192 11.96 -47.13 -34.47
N SER A 193 11.41 -47.09 -33.25
CA SER A 193 11.50 -48.12 -32.19
C SER A 193 12.81 -48.37 -31.43
N ASP A 194 12.62 -48.30 -30.10
CA ASP A 194 13.13 -49.18 -29.04
C ASP A 194 14.58 -49.08 -28.51
N SER A 195 14.63 -48.63 -27.25
CA SER A 195 15.30 -49.25 -26.08
C SER A 195 16.80 -49.08 -25.81
N GLU A 196 17.09 -49.01 -24.50
CA GLU A 196 18.37 -49.11 -23.76
C GLU A 196 19.24 -47.83 -23.72
N ALA A 197 19.31 -47.13 -22.58
CA ALA A 197 20.16 -47.42 -21.40
C ALA A 197 21.66 -47.36 -21.73
N ASP A 198 22.30 -46.21 -21.48
CA ASP A 198 23.42 -46.09 -20.53
C ASP A 198 24.14 -44.73 -20.58
N SER A 199 24.66 -44.35 -19.41
CA SER A 199 25.91 -43.61 -19.18
C SER A 199 26.05 -42.11 -19.56
N ASP A 200 26.23 -41.33 -18.48
CA ASP A 200 27.30 -40.34 -18.25
C ASP A 200 27.80 -39.49 -19.42
N SER A 201 27.44 -38.20 -19.37
CA SER A 201 28.32 -37.08 -19.76
C SER A 201 27.68 -35.73 -19.42
N SER A 202 27.72 -35.32 -18.15
CA SER A 202 27.41 -33.92 -17.78
C SER A 202 28.64 -33.04 -18.03
N SER A 203 28.75 -32.55 -19.25
CA SER A 203 29.64 -31.47 -19.65
C SER A 203 29.17 -30.15 -19.04
N GLY A 204 30.12 -29.37 -18.54
CA GLY A 204 29.88 -28.11 -17.83
C GLY A 204 29.27 -27.04 -18.73
N MET A 205 28.11 -26.54 -18.32
CA MET A 205 27.60 -25.25 -18.74
C MET A 205 27.90 -24.22 -17.64
N SER A 206 28.96 -23.46 -17.88
CA SER A 206 29.25 -22.19 -17.24
C SER A 206 28.23 -21.15 -17.72
N SER A 207 27.07 -21.08 -17.07
CA SER A 207 26.15 -19.93 -17.17
C SER A 207 26.45 -18.96 -16.03
N SER A 208 27.41 -18.07 -16.26
CA SER A 208 27.57 -16.85 -15.47
C SER A 208 26.45 -15.87 -15.84
N GLU A 209 25.21 -16.18 -15.48
CA GLU A 209 24.18 -15.17 -15.35
C GLU A 209 24.46 -14.41 -14.05
N GLY A 210 24.76 -13.12 -14.18
CA GLY A 210 24.92 -12.22 -13.06
C GLY A 210 23.62 -12.13 -12.28
N ILE A 211 23.47 -13.01 -11.29
CA ILE A 211 22.46 -12.90 -10.25
C ILE A 211 22.74 -11.56 -9.56
N SER A 212 21.97 -10.55 -9.94
CA SER A 212 21.86 -9.32 -9.18
C SER A 212 21.44 -9.72 -7.77
N GLY A 213 22.37 -9.67 -6.82
CA GLY A 213 22.14 -10.13 -5.44
C GLY A 213 20.86 -9.53 -4.84
N PRO A 214 20.24 -10.21 -3.86
CA PRO A 214 19.01 -9.74 -3.25
C PRO A 214 19.18 -8.30 -2.77
N ARG A 215 18.53 -7.35 -3.47
CA ARG A 215 18.58 -5.93 -3.14
C ARG A 215 18.09 -5.76 -1.71
N SER A 216 19.04 -5.53 -0.81
CA SER A 216 18.78 -5.30 0.61
C SER A 216 17.75 -4.18 0.80
N TRP A 217 16.59 -4.57 1.28
CA TRP A 217 15.47 -3.70 1.64
C TRP A 217 15.85 -2.61 2.66
N ARG A 218 17.02 -2.71 3.30
CA ARG A 218 17.56 -1.69 4.21
C ARG A 218 18.04 -0.42 3.55
N SER A 219 18.54 -0.49 2.32
CA SER A 219 18.81 0.72 1.53
C SER A 219 17.53 1.51 1.28
N SER A 220 16.36 0.88 1.47
CA SER A 220 15.07 1.51 1.36
C SER A 220 14.64 2.20 2.67
N TRP A 221 14.53 1.50 3.80
CA TRP A 221 13.94 2.10 5.01
C TRP A 221 14.54 3.46 5.45
N TYR A 222 15.86 3.58 5.56
CA TYR A 222 16.51 4.83 5.98
C TYR A 222 16.60 5.90 4.87
N ARG A 223 16.81 5.48 3.61
CA ARG A 223 16.75 6.44 2.49
C ARG A 223 15.34 6.93 2.27
N TYR A 224 14.29 6.25 2.75
CA TYR A 224 12.91 6.60 2.45
C TYR A 224 12.27 7.46 3.52
N GLY A 225 12.77 7.49 4.76
CA GLY A 225 12.52 8.65 5.62
C GLY A 225 13.04 9.95 4.98
N ALA A 226 14.23 9.88 4.36
CA ALA A 226 14.86 11.01 3.66
C ALA A 226 14.34 11.26 2.23
N ALA A 227 13.90 10.23 1.50
CA ALA A 227 13.36 10.32 0.14
C ALA A 227 11.85 10.56 0.14
N ALA A 228 11.12 10.14 1.17
CA ALA A 228 9.84 10.74 1.52
C ALA A 228 10.03 12.24 1.66
N ALA A 229 11.01 12.69 2.46
CA ALA A 229 11.35 14.11 2.59
C ALA A 229 11.81 14.78 1.28
N ALA A 230 12.29 14.03 0.29
CA ALA A 230 12.65 14.55 -1.04
C ALA A 230 11.48 14.55 -2.05
N ASP A 231 10.57 13.57 -2.01
CA ASP A 231 9.27 13.58 -2.70
C ASP A 231 8.30 14.61 -2.06
N LEU A 232 8.63 15.10 -0.85
CA LEU A 232 8.01 16.25 -0.18
C LEU A 232 8.52 17.60 -0.70
N ALA A 233 9.55 17.64 -1.57
CA ALA A 233 9.78 18.83 -2.37
C ALA A 233 8.46 19.08 -3.10
N PRO A 234 7.82 20.25 -2.92
CA PRO A 234 6.55 20.50 -3.58
C PRO A 234 6.76 20.16 -5.04
N LEU A 235 5.84 19.37 -5.60
CA LEU A 235 5.60 19.32 -7.03
C LEU A 235 5.15 20.72 -7.44
N GLN A 236 6.04 21.71 -7.30
CA GLN A 236 5.96 22.94 -8.02
C GLN A 236 5.99 22.48 -9.47
N PRO A 237 4.92 22.77 -10.24
CA PRO A 237 4.93 22.48 -11.65
C PRO A 237 6.23 23.05 -12.19
N SER A 238 7.06 22.21 -12.82
CA SER A 238 8.30 22.71 -13.41
C SER A 238 7.92 23.91 -14.28
N PRO A 239 8.59 25.07 -14.13
CA PRO A 239 8.18 26.31 -14.80
C PRO A 239 8.24 26.24 -16.35
N THR A 240 8.65 25.10 -16.89
CA THR A 240 8.74 24.75 -18.30
C THR A 240 7.69 23.73 -18.77
N GLN A 241 6.72 23.32 -17.93
CA GLN A 241 5.63 22.46 -18.41
C GLN A 241 4.83 23.18 -19.50
N SER A 242 4.73 22.51 -20.65
CA SER A 242 4.02 22.96 -21.84
C SER A 242 2.62 23.50 -21.51
N PRO A 243 2.12 24.48 -22.29
CA PRO A 243 0.85 25.12 -22.00
C PRO A 243 -0.27 24.07 -21.98
N LEU A 244 -0.92 23.95 -20.81
CA LEU A 244 -2.25 23.36 -20.60
C LEU A 244 -2.39 21.86 -20.92
N GLN A 245 -1.65 20.99 -20.21
CA GLN A 245 -1.98 19.57 -20.23
C GLN A 245 -3.26 19.31 -19.40
N LEU A 246 -4.30 18.75 -20.02
CA LEU A 246 -5.52 18.31 -19.31
C LEU A 246 -5.14 17.24 -18.27
N GLN A 247 -5.33 17.54 -16.99
CA GLN A 247 -5.15 16.61 -15.90
C GLN A 247 -6.43 15.79 -15.71
N GLN A 248 -6.36 14.49 -15.97
CA GLN A 248 -7.48 13.58 -15.68
C GLN A 248 -7.34 13.00 -14.27
N LEU A 249 -8.31 13.28 -13.40
CA LEU A 249 -8.42 12.70 -12.06
C LEU A 249 -9.44 11.56 -12.05
N ARG A 250 -9.12 10.49 -11.31
CA ARG A 250 -10.04 9.38 -11.06
C ARG A 250 -10.77 9.61 -9.74
N LEU A 251 -12.07 9.74 -9.83
CA LEU A 251 -12.98 9.80 -8.69
C LEU A 251 -13.56 8.40 -8.49
N LEU A 252 -13.27 7.79 -7.35
CA LEU A 252 -13.66 6.44 -7.01
C LEU A 252 -14.69 6.46 -5.88
N TRP A 253 -15.91 6.03 -6.14
CA TRP A 253 -16.88 5.71 -5.12
C TRP A 253 -16.68 4.28 -4.62
N LEU A 254 -16.37 4.13 -3.33
CA LEU A 254 -16.35 2.85 -2.65
C LEU A 254 -17.76 2.47 -2.21
N SER A 255 -18.34 1.55 -2.95
CA SER A 255 -19.60 0.92 -2.64
C SER A 255 -19.47 0.00 -1.42
N ARG A 256 -20.54 -0.08 -0.64
CA ARG A 256 -20.74 -1.09 0.42
C ARG A 256 -22.03 -1.88 0.25
N SER A 257 -22.77 -1.66 -0.85
CA SER A 257 -24.12 -2.22 -1.01
C SER A 257 -24.15 -3.75 -1.03
N ARG A 258 -23.06 -4.43 -1.39
CA ARG A 258 -23.03 -5.89 -1.24
C ARG A 258 -22.89 -6.30 0.21
N TYR A 259 -21.91 -5.73 0.92
CA TYR A 259 -21.71 -5.98 2.35
C TYR A 259 -22.98 -5.70 3.14
N GLU A 260 -23.61 -4.55 2.90
CA GLU A 260 -24.82 -4.12 3.58
C GLU A 260 -26.00 -5.06 3.31
N ARG A 261 -26.22 -5.49 2.05
CA ARG A 261 -27.25 -6.49 1.73
C ARG A 261 -27.01 -7.83 2.41
N GLN A 262 -25.75 -8.27 2.52
CA GLN A 262 -25.42 -9.55 3.14
C GLN A 262 -25.56 -9.51 4.67
N HIS A 263 -25.39 -8.34 5.29
CA HIS A 263 -25.34 -8.19 6.74
C HIS A 263 -26.48 -7.35 7.30
N GLU A 264 -27.50 -7.01 6.51
CA GLU A 264 -28.57 -6.05 6.85
C GLU A 264 -29.14 -6.26 8.27
N HIS A 265 -29.39 -7.53 8.63
CA HIS A 265 -29.94 -7.92 9.92
C HIS A 265 -28.93 -7.96 11.07
N GLN A 266 -27.63 -7.99 10.77
CA GLN A 266 -26.52 -8.04 11.73
C GLN A 266 -25.95 -6.66 12.04
N LEU A 267 -26.30 -5.65 11.23
CA LEU A 267 -25.81 -4.29 11.43
C LEU A 267 -26.38 -3.72 12.73
N SER A 268 -25.54 -3.11 13.55
CA SER A 268 -25.97 -2.34 14.71
C SER A 268 -26.82 -1.12 14.30
N ALA A 269 -27.58 -0.55 15.24
CA ALA A 269 -28.32 0.69 15.00
C ALA A 269 -27.40 1.83 14.54
N TRP A 270 -26.20 1.93 15.14
CA TRP A 270 -25.18 2.90 14.75
C TRP A 270 -24.67 2.66 13.32
N GLN A 271 -24.40 1.41 12.94
CA GLN A 271 -24.00 1.10 11.57
C GLN A 271 -25.13 1.43 10.57
N ARG A 272 -26.39 1.10 10.88
CA ARG A 272 -27.54 1.40 10.01
C ARG A 272 -27.74 2.90 9.78
N ALA A 273 -27.58 3.72 10.83
CA ALA A 273 -27.72 5.17 10.73
C ALA A 273 -26.67 5.83 9.81
N ARG A 274 -25.55 5.15 9.55
CA ARG A 274 -24.45 5.62 8.70
C ARG A 274 -24.36 4.84 7.39
N GLN A 275 -25.45 4.22 6.93
CA GLN A 275 -25.51 3.56 5.63
C GLN A 275 -26.17 4.46 4.60
N VAL A 276 -25.80 4.27 3.34
CA VAL A 276 -26.58 4.79 2.21
C VAL A 276 -27.27 3.58 1.60
N PRO A 277 -28.57 3.36 1.85
CA PRO A 277 -29.29 2.21 1.32
C PRO A 277 -29.06 2.04 -0.17
N ALA A 278 -29.00 0.80 -0.67
CA ALA A 278 -28.70 0.53 -2.07
C ALA A 278 -29.61 1.28 -3.06
N SER A 279 -30.89 1.48 -2.70
CA SER A 279 -31.84 2.28 -3.47
C SER A 279 -31.47 3.77 -3.55
N GLU A 280 -30.97 4.34 -2.46
CA GLU A 280 -30.51 5.74 -2.40
C GLU A 280 -29.13 5.91 -3.06
N GLN A 281 -28.27 4.89 -2.95
CA GLN A 281 -26.95 4.91 -3.55
C GLN A 281 -27.01 5.03 -5.07
N ALA A 282 -27.97 4.38 -5.73
CA ALA A 282 -28.16 4.50 -7.17
C ALA A 282 -28.46 5.97 -7.58
N GLN A 283 -29.33 6.64 -6.83
CA GLN A 283 -29.65 8.05 -7.06
C GLN A 283 -28.44 8.95 -6.79
N LEU A 284 -27.71 8.70 -5.70
CA LEU A 284 -26.48 9.43 -5.37
C LEU A 284 -25.43 9.30 -6.49
N LEU A 285 -25.21 8.09 -7.00
CA LEU A 285 -24.25 7.83 -8.08
C LEU A 285 -24.67 8.52 -9.38
N LEU A 286 -25.97 8.54 -9.69
CA LEU A 286 -26.51 9.27 -10.83
C LEU A 286 -26.26 10.78 -10.71
N GLU A 287 -26.50 11.38 -9.53
CA GLU A 287 -26.22 12.80 -9.30
C GLU A 287 -24.73 13.12 -9.33
N LEU A 288 -23.88 12.23 -8.79
CA LEU A 288 -22.43 12.35 -8.86
C LEU A 288 -21.93 12.29 -10.31
N GLN A 289 -22.48 11.38 -11.12
CA GLN A 289 -22.17 11.30 -12.55
C GLN A 289 -22.57 12.58 -13.29
N ARG A 290 -23.78 13.11 -13.04
CA ARG A 290 -24.25 14.39 -13.59
C ARG A 290 -23.33 15.54 -13.19
N ALA A 291 -22.89 15.59 -11.93
CA ALA A 291 -21.97 16.60 -11.45
C ALA A 291 -20.60 16.54 -12.14
N VAL A 292 -20.05 15.33 -12.33
CA VAL A 292 -18.79 15.11 -13.07
C VAL A 292 -18.92 15.55 -14.52
N LEU A 293 -20.02 15.23 -15.20
CA LEU A 293 -20.26 15.65 -16.58
C LEU A 293 -20.33 17.18 -16.70
N ARG A 294 -21.12 17.84 -15.85
CA ARG A 294 -21.22 19.31 -15.81
C ARG A 294 -19.86 19.98 -15.55
N TRP A 295 -19.05 19.42 -14.64
CA TRP A 295 -17.70 19.93 -14.38
C TRP A 295 -16.81 19.80 -15.63
N ASN A 296 -16.81 18.63 -16.26
CA ASN A 296 -15.99 18.37 -17.43
C ASN A 296 -16.38 19.26 -18.62
N GLU A 297 -17.68 19.54 -18.80
CA GLU A 297 -18.18 20.49 -19.82
C GLU A 297 -17.69 21.94 -19.58
N GLN A 298 -17.40 22.31 -18.34
CA GLN A 298 -16.90 23.65 -17.96
C GLN A 298 -15.37 23.75 -17.92
N THR A 299 -14.66 22.64 -18.18
CA THR A 299 -13.20 22.60 -18.13
C THR A 299 -12.62 23.24 -19.39
N CYS A 300 -11.75 24.27 -19.24
CA CYS A 300 -11.05 24.87 -20.37
C CYS A 300 -10.26 23.81 -21.14
N LEU A 301 -10.50 23.67 -22.45
CA LEU A 301 -9.52 23.06 -23.33
C LEU A 301 -8.53 24.14 -23.84
N PRO A 302 -7.28 23.78 -24.16
CA PRO A 302 -6.33 24.73 -24.74
C PRO A 302 -6.94 25.40 -25.97
N GLY A 303 -6.99 26.74 -25.98
CA GLY A 303 -7.52 27.54 -27.09
C GLY A 303 -9.02 27.85 -27.04
N GLN A 304 -9.75 27.50 -25.97
CA GLN A 304 -11.16 27.88 -25.78
C GLN A 304 -11.37 29.20 -25.03
N PRO A 305 -12.52 29.89 -25.22
CA PRO A 305 -12.80 31.22 -24.69
C PRO A 305 -12.87 31.33 -23.15
N THR A 306 -12.86 32.57 -22.65
CA THR A 306 -12.58 33.03 -21.28
C THR A 306 -13.60 32.68 -20.18
N ASN A 307 -14.65 31.90 -20.47
CA ASN A 307 -15.71 31.58 -19.50
C ASN A 307 -15.58 30.20 -18.84
N CYS A 308 -14.43 29.56 -18.99
CA CYS A 308 -14.17 28.21 -18.51
C CYS A 308 -13.20 28.23 -17.30
N SER A 309 -13.14 27.14 -16.54
CA SER A 309 -12.30 27.05 -15.35
C SER A 309 -10.81 27.21 -15.68
N SER A 310 -10.09 28.03 -14.91
CA SER A 310 -8.63 28.23 -15.06
C SER A 310 -7.80 26.95 -14.82
N ARG A 311 -8.43 25.88 -14.33
CA ARG A 311 -7.81 24.57 -14.14
C ARG A 311 -8.31 23.59 -15.19
N THR A 312 -7.38 23.07 -15.98
CA THR A 312 -7.58 22.01 -16.98
C THR A 312 -7.73 20.65 -16.30
N VAL A 313 -8.76 20.45 -15.47
CA VAL A 313 -8.97 19.19 -14.72
C VAL A 313 -10.28 18.52 -15.15
N ALA A 314 -10.19 17.30 -15.67
CA ALA A 314 -11.34 16.44 -15.96
C ALA A 314 -11.42 15.28 -14.96
N PHE A 315 -12.63 14.87 -14.61
CA PHE A 315 -12.87 13.73 -13.73
C PHE A 315 -13.41 12.52 -14.50
N SER A 316 -13.03 11.34 -14.04
CA SER A 316 -13.66 10.06 -14.41
C SER A 316 -14.23 9.41 -13.15
N LEU A 317 -15.53 9.14 -13.15
CA LEU A 317 -16.21 8.45 -12.05
C LEU A 317 -16.05 6.93 -12.23
N GLN A 318 -15.61 6.25 -11.18
CA GLN A 318 -15.59 4.81 -11.05
C GLN A 318 -16.31 4.41 -9.77
N VAL A 319 -16.97 3.26 -9.80
CA VAL A 319 -17.65 2.68 -8.64
C VAL A 319 -17.01 1.31 -8.42
N ALA A 320 -16.59 1.02 -7.19
CA ALA A 320 -16.04 -0.28 -6.84
C ALA A 320 -16.54 -0.74 -5.48
N GLU A 321 -16.83 -2.03 -5.36
CA GLU A 321 -17.01 -2.73 -4.09
C GLU A 321 -15.71 -3.49 -3.83
N LEU A 322 -14.91 -3.05 -2.85
CA LEU A 322 -13.58 -3.65 -2.63
C LEU A 322 -13.68 -5.12 -2.25
N SER A 323 -14.78 -5.55 -1.59
CA SER A 323 -14.99 -6.96 -1.25
C SER A 323 -15.14 -7.89 -2.47
N GLU A 324 -15.36 -7.33 -3.67
CA GLU A 324 -15.46 -8.10 -4.92
C GLU A 324 -14.14 -8.18 -5.69
N LEU A 325 -13.13 -7.46 -5.24
CA LEU A 325 -11.82 -7.39 -5.89
C LEU A 325 -10.80 -8.18 -5.06
N PRO A 326 -9.92 -8.97 -5.69
CA PRO A 326 -8.72 -9.45 -5.01
C PRO A 326 -7.93 -8.29 -4.39
N PHE A 327 -7.52 -8.44 -3.12
CA PHE A 327 -6.79 -7.38 -2.42
C PHE A 327 -5.51 -6.95 -3.17
N TYR A 328 -4.77 -7.93 -3.68
CA TYR A 328 -3.60 -7.71 -4.52
C TYR A 328 -3.74 -8.55 -5.82
N PRO A 329 -3.43 -7.98 -7.00
CA PRO A 329 -3.00 -6.60 -7.22
C PRO A 329 -4.15 -5.58 -7.30
N ASP A 330 -5.40 -6.02 -7.47
CA ASP A 330 -6.47 -5.20 -8.03
C ASP A 330 -6.91 -4.04 -7.13
N GLN A 331 -7.26 -4.28 -5.87
CA GLN A 331 -7.67 -3.21 -4.95
C GLN A 331 -6.56 -2.16 -4.79
N ILE A 332 -5.33 -2.59 -4.50
CA ILE A 332 -4.20 -1.67 -4.31
C ILE A 332 -3.94 -0.85 -5.57
N SER A 333 -3.96 -1.49 -6.75
CA SER A 333 -3.71 -0.83 -8.02
C SER A 333 -4.79 0.22 -8.34
N LEU A 334 -6.06 -0.07 -8.01
CA LEU A 334 -7.18 0.86 -8.11
C LEU A 334 -6.98 2.07 -7.17
N LEU A 335 -6.70 1.82 -5.89
CA LEU A 335 -6.52 2.85 -4.87
C LEU A 335 -5.30 3.75 -5.14
N MET A 336 -4.18 3.18 -5.58
CA MET A 336 -2.95 3.92 -5.92
C MET A 336 -3.11 4.89 -7.10
N ARG A 337 -4.10 4.65 -7.96
CA ARG A 337 -4.44 5.50 -9.12
C ARG A 337 -5.62 6.43 -8.86
N THR A 338 -6.25 6.33 -7.70
CA THR A 338 -7.39 7.17 -7.31
C THR A 338 -6.89 8.56 -6.94
N GLY A 339 -7.51 9.59 -7.53
CA GLY A 339 -7.27 10.99 -7.20
C GLY A 339 -8.26 11.49 -6.15
N VAL A 340 -9.52 11.08 -6.23
CA VAL A 340 -10.54 11.39 -5.23
C VAL A 340 -11.20 10.10 -4.78
N LEU A 341 -11.04 9.74 -3.51
CA LEU A 341 -11.71 8.57 -2.94
C LEU A 341 -12.97 9.04 -2.22
N MET A 342 -14.11 8.47 -2.56
CA MET A 342 -15.40 8.80 -1.99
C MET A 342 -16.03 7.55 -1.40
N GLY A 343 -16.79 7.70 -0.34
CA GLY A 343 -17.53 6.58 0.23
C GLY A 343 -18.21 6.97 1.54
N VAL A 344 -18.95 6.03 2.08
CA VAL A 344 -19.62 6.20 3.37
C VAL A 344 -18.65 5.88 4.51
N HIS A 345 -18.81 6.52 5.68
CA HIS A 345 -17.95 6.35 6.86
C HIS A 345 -17.50 4.90 7.11
N GLY A 346 -16.23 4.75 7.48
CA GLY A 346 -15.67 3.51 8.03
C GLY A 346 -14.65 2.81 7.13
N ALA A 347 -14.74 1.48 7.07
CA ALA A 347 -13.73 0.57 6.54
C ALA A 347 -13.31 0.83 5.08
N GLY A 348 -14.19 1.40 4.26
CA GLY A 348 -13.85 1.78 2.88
C GLY A 348 -12.77 2.86 2.84
N LEU A 349 -12.92 3.94 3.62
CA LEU A 349 -12.01 5.09 3.59
C LEU A 349 -10.67 4.83 4.28
N ALA A 350 -10.57 3.80 5.12
CA ALA A 350 -9.28 3.31 5.63
C ALA A 350 -8.27 3.10 4.47
N ASN A 351 -8.75 2.66 3.31
CA ASN A 351 -7.92 2.41 2.14
C ASN A 351 -7.26 3.67 1.53
N GLN A 352 -7.56 4.87 2.02
CA GLN A 352 -6.88 6.12 1.65
C GLN A 352 -5.36 6.04 1.81
N VAL A 353 -4.86 5.18 2.70
CA VAL A 353 -3.42 4.98 2.92
C VAL A 353 -2.67 4.50 1.66
N PHE A 354 -3.36 3.89 0.69
CA PHE A 354 -2.78 3.46 -0.57
C PHE A 354 -2.78 4.54 -1.66
N MET A 355 -3.54 5.63 -1.47
CA MET A 355 -3.55 6.76 -2.42
C MET A 355 -2.17 7.44 -2.47
N LYS A 356 -1.97 8.31 -3.47
CA LYS A 356 -0.76 9.14 -3.51
C LYS A 356 -0.84 10.21 -2.43
N PRO A 357 0.11 10.27 -1.48
CA PRO A 357 0.10 11.32 -0.46
C PRO A 357 0.12 12.70 -1.11
N ARG A 358 -0.65 13.65 -0.54
CA ARG A 358 -0.75 15.07 -0.97
C ARG A 358 -1.27 15.32 -2.40
N LEU A 359 -1.65 14.28 -3.14
CA LEU A 359 -2.10 14.37 -4.53
C LEU A 359 -3.54 13.90 -4.73
N GLY A 360 -4.27 13.67 -3.64
CA GLY A 360 -5.65 13.26 -3.69
C GLY A 360 -6.48 13.82 -2.56
N ALA A 361 -7.79 13.59 -2.66
CA ALA A 361 -8.77 13.98 -1.66
C ALA A 361 -9.60 12.76 -1.25
N VAL A 362 -10.10 12.80 -0.02
CA VAL A 362 -11.00 11.79 0.52
C VAL A 362 -12.28 12.50 0.92
N VAL A 363 -13.41 12.01 0.42
CA VAL A 363 -14.73 12.57 0.70
C VAL A 363 -15.55 11.52 1.40
N GLU A 364 -15.90 11.80 2.65
CA GLU A 364 -16.79 10.96 3.43
C GLU A 364 -18.23 11.45 3.30
N ALA A 365 -19.11 10.58 2.79
CA ALA A 365 -20.54 10.80 2.82
C ALA A 365 -21.08 10.37 4.20
N LEU A 366 -21.70 11.32 4.89
CA LEU A 366 -22.31 11.12 6.22
C LEU A 366 -23.83 11.28 6.12
N PRO A 367 -24.57 10.22 5.75
CA PRO A 367 -26.03 10.26 5.77
C PRO A 367 -26.54 10.48 7.20
N GLY A 368 -27.62 11.26 7.35
CA GLY A 368 -28.35 11.39 8.61
C GLY A 368 -27.77 12.35 9.67
N VAL A 369 -26.62 13.01 9.45
CA VAL A 369 -26.01 13.90 10.47
C VAL A 369 -26.72 15.26 10.60
N ALA A 370 -27.56 15.64 9.64
CA ALA A 370 -28.22 16.96 9.60
C ALA A 370 -29.25 17.24 10.73
N GLN A 371 -29.54 16.29 11.62
CA GLN A 371 -30.55 16.47 12.68
C GLN A 371 -30.00 16.68 14.10
N HIS A 372 -28.69 16.60 14.32
CA HIS A 372 -28.09 16.91 15.61
C HIS A 372 -27.23 18.17 15.48
N GLY A 373 -27.89 19.33 15.58
CA GLY A 373 -27.22 20.62 15.60
C GLY A 373 -26.39 20.82 16.85
N GLU A 374 -25.12 20.43 16.82
CA GLU A 374 -24.11 20.90 17.75
C GLU A 374 -23.32 22.06 17.11
N GLN A 375 -23.12 23.10 17.92
CA GLN A 375 -22.40 24.32 17.56
C GLN A 375 -20.96 24.00 17.16
N LEU A 376 -20.59 24.33 15.92
CA LEU A 376 -19.21 24.32 15.44
C LEU A 376 -18.38 25.33 16.26
N SER A 377 -17.45 24.85 17.07
CA SER A 377 -16.36 25.64 17.64
C SER A 377 -15.35 26.03 16.57
N LEU A 378 -14.73 27.20 16.72
CA LEU A 378 -13.66 27.68 15.84
C LEU A 378 -12.42 26.77 15.94
N PRO A 379 -11.69 26.54 14.83
CA PRO A 379 -10.56 25.62 14.80
C PRO A 379 -9.43 26.06 15.73
N GLN A 380 -8.84 25.10 16.47
CA GLN A 380 -7.62 25.35 17.23
C GLN A 380 -6.39 25.26 16.31
N PRO A 381 -5.49 26.27 16.29
CA PRO A 381 -4.25 26.20 15.53
C PRO A 381 -3.30 25.17 16.14
N CYS A 382 -2.57 24.44 15.28
CA CYS A 382 -1.65 23.41 15.72
C CYS A 382 -0.49 23.99 16.55
N PRO A 383 -0.22 23.48 17.78
CA PRO A 383 0.82 24.01 18.66
C PRO A 383 2.26 23.74 18.19
N HIS A 384 2.46 22.95 17.13
CA HIS A 384 3.77 22.54 16.63
C HIS A 384 4.00 22.79 15.13
N ALA A 385 3.09 23.51 14.46
CA ALA A 385 3.43 24.06 13.16
C ALA A 385 4.47 25.17 13.39
N GLY A 386 5.75 24.87 13.12
CA GLY A 386 6.76 25.92 13.03
C GLY A 386 6.27 27.04 12.10
N PRO A 387 6.77 28.28 12.26
CA PRO A 387 6.31 29.39 11.45
C PRO A 387 6.37 29.01 9.97
N PRO A 388 5.33 29.32 9.16
CA PRO A 388 5.38 29.05 7.74
C PRO A 388 6.67 29.67 7.19
N LEU A 389 7.46 28.87 6.48
CA LEU A 389 8.62 29.34 5.72
C LEU A 389 8.11 30.23 4.56
N LEU A 390 7.66 31.43 4.91
CA LEU A 390 7.53 32.58 4.04
C LEU A 390 8.96 33.11 3.82
N GLN A 391 9.72 32.42 2.97
CA GLN A 391 10.77 33.11 2.25
C GLN A 391 10.09 34.10 1.31
N ARG A 392 10.10 35.38 1.73
CA ARG A 392 9.94 36.51 0.84
C ARG A 392 11.00 36.38 -0.27
N ALA A 393 10.56 36.04 -1.47
CA ALA A 393 11.28 36.47 -2.67
C ALA A 393 11.00 37.97 -2.82
N GLN A 394 12.00 38.79 -2.51
CA GLN A 394 12.18 40.12 -3.10
C GLN A 394 13.11 39.97 -4.29
#